data_AF-A0A1B6EIL6-F1
#
_entry.id   AF-A0A1B6EIL6-F1
#
_cell.length_a   1.000
_cell.length_b   1.000
_cell.length_c   1.000
_cell.angle_alpha   90.00
_cell.angle_beta   90.00
_cell.angle_gamma   90.00
#
_symmetry.space_group_name_H-M   'P 1'
#
loop_
_entity.id
_entity.type
_entity.pdbx_description
1 polymer ?
#
loop_
_entity_poly.entity_id
_entity_poly.type
_entity_poly.pdbx_seq_one_letter_code
_entity_poly.pdbx_strand_id
1 'polypeptide(L)'
;MEQPKVSTSRLFVTSIIESKRDEIEEKLEQGYQTLHGLVSGLSEKEAHDALNIAVSRDKAHEESVTLGLLCVILSEPQHATKSFRDLTLVTRDGLQLVMMCLSQLAVEKWLRMADVARSQLLWLLRELIRTGA
;
A
#
# COMPACT_ATOMS: atom_id res chain seq x y z
N MET A 1 -22.88 5.61 -25.73
CA MET A 1 -22.41 6.32 -24.52
C MET A 1 -21.76 5.28 -23.63
N GLU A 2 -20.43 5.18 -23.68
CA GLU A 2 -19.69 4.35 -22.74
C GLU A 2 -19.64 5.10 -21.41
N GLN A 3 -20.27 4.55 -20.37
CA GLN A 3 -20.12 5.09 -19.03
C GLN A 3 -18.66 4.92 -18.61
N PRO A 4 -17.96 5.98 -18.17
CA PRO A 4 -16.65 5.80 -17.57
C PRO A 4 -16.83 4.92 -16.34
N LYS A 5 -16.17 3.74 -16.32
CA LYS A 5 -16.09 2.92 -15.10
C LYS A 5 -15.39 3.75 -14.04
N VAL A 6 -16.16 4.30 -13.10
CA VAL A 6 -15.60 4.94 -11.92
C VAL A 6 -14.97 3.84 -11.08
N SER A 7 -13.64 3.71 -11.13
CA SER A 7 -12.91 2.80 -10.26
C SER A 7 -13.04 3.30 -8.83
N THR A 8 -13.72 2.53 -7.99
CA THR A 8 -13.87 2.86 -6.56
C THR A 8 -12.53 2.72 -5.86
N SER A 9 -12.11 3.76 -5.15
CA SER A 9 -10.88 3.77 -4.38
C SER A 9 -10.90 2.74 -3.24
N ARG A 10 -9.80 2.02 -3.03
CA ARG A 10 -9.65 1.03 -1.95
C ARG A 10 -9.48 1.67 -0.57
N LEU A 11 -8.85 2.85 -0.53
CA LEU A 11 -8.43 3.50 0.71
C LEU A 11 -9.27 4.72 1.06
N PHE A 12 -9.91 5.34 0.07
CA PHE A 12 -10.60 6.62 0.24
C PHE A 12 -12.09 6.53 -0.10
N VAL A 13 -12.90 7.25 0.66
CA VAL A 13 -14.30 7.49 0.33
C VAL A 13 -14.33 8.60 -0.72
N THR A 14 -14.73 8.23 -1.94
CA THR A 14 -14.79 9.15 -3.09
C THR A 14 -16.22 9.62 -3.32
N SER A 15 -16.40 10.92 -3.53
CA SER A 15 -17.69 11.51 -3.93
C SER A 15 -17.81 11.54 -5.45
N ILE A 16 -19.04 11.49 -5.95
CA ILE A 16 -19.38 11.56 -7.39
C ILE A 16 -18.94 12.89 -8.05
N ILE A 17 -18.67 13.92 -7.24
CA ILE A 17 -18.25 15.26 -7.69
C ILE A 17 -16.72 15.40 -7.74
N GLU A 18 -15.98 14.40 -7.24
CA GLU A 18 -14.54 14.49 -7.06
C GLU A 18 -13.80 14.14 -8.37
N SER A 19 -13.54 15.17 -9.19
CA SER A 19 -13.09 15.00 -10.58
C SER A 19 -11.62 14.63 -10.77
N LYS A 20 -10.79 14.59 -9.71
CA LYS A 20 -9.36 14.23 -9.81
C LYS A 20 -8.90 13.42 -8.60
N ARG A 21 -8.32 12.24 -8.85
CA ARG A 21 -7.65 11.45 -7.81
C ARG A 21 -6.37 12.18 -7.37
N ASP A 22 -6.06 12.02 -6.10
CA ASP A 22 -4.87 12.61 -5.50
C ASP A 22 -3.60 11.86 -5.97
N GLU A 23 -2.45 12.52 -6.01
CA GLU A 23 -1.20 11.90 -6.47
C GLU A 23 -0.82 10.69 -5.60
N ILE A 24 -0.96 10.80 -4.27
CA ILE A 24 -0.70 9.69 -3.35
C ILE A 24 -1.66 8.51 -3.59
N GLU A 25 -2.90 8.82 -3.93
CA GLU A 25 -3.92 7.81 -4.20
C GLU A 25 -3.62 7.05 -5.50
N GLU A 26 -3.23 7.76 -6.56
CA GLU A 26 -2.81 7.15 -7.81
C GLU A 26 -1.59 6.26 -7.61
N LYS A 27 -0.59 6.71 -6.84
CA LYS A 27 0.62 5.92 -6.54
C LYS A 27 0.29 4.66 -5.73
N LEU A 28 -0.57 4.75 -4.71
CA LEU A 28 -0.98 3.59 -3.90
C LEU A 28 -1.78 2.58 -4.72
N GLU A 29 -2.68 3.04 -5.59
CA GLU A 29 -3.41 2.13 -6.49
C GLU A 29 -2.45 1.48 -7.50
N GLN A 30 -1.56 2.26 -8.12
CA GLN A 30 -0.58 1.72 -9.06
C GLN A 30 0.35 0.70 -8.39
N GLY A 31 0.83 0.99 -7.18
CA GLY A 31 1.62 0.07 -6.37
C GLY A 31 0.86 -1.22 -6.08
N TYR A 32 -0.43 -1.13 -5.72
CA TYR A 32 -1.28 -2.30 -5.50
C TYR A 32 -1.40 -3.15 -6.76
N GLN A 33 -1.67 -2.54 -7.93
CA GLN A 33 -1.80 -3.28 -9.18
C GLN A 33 -0.50 -3.98 -9.56
N THR A 34 0.65 -3.29 -9.41
CA THR A 34 1.97 -3.88 -9.63
C THR A 34 2.23 -5.06 -8.69
N LEU A 35 1.95 -4.90 -7.39
CA LEU A 35 2.13 -5.95 -6.39
C LEU A 35 1.24 -7.16 -6.71
N HIS A 36 -0.04 -6.94 -6.98
CA HIS A 36 -1.00 -7.99 -7.29
C HIS A 36 -0.57 -8.77 -8.55
N GLY A 37 -0.11 -8.09 -9.59
CA GLY A 37 0.43 -8.74 -10.79
C GLY A 37 1.71 -9.54 -10.53
N LEU A 38 2.52 -9.14 -9.54
CA LEU A 38 3.76 -9.81 -9.18
C LEU A 38 3.54 -11.11 -8.37
N VAL A 39 2.55 -11.13 -7.47
CA VAL A 39 2.40 -12.22 -6.49
C VAL A 39 1.18 -13.12 -6.70
N SER A 40 0.28 -12.76 -7.62
CA SER A 40 -0.95 -13.55 -7.85
C SER A 40 -0.64 -14.96 -8.33
N GLY A 41 -1.26 -15.95 -7.68
CA GLY A 41 -1.11 -17.37 -8.01
C GLY A 41 0.21 -18.02 -7.54
N LEU A 42 1.10 -17.25 -6.89
CA LEU A 42 2.35 -17.78 -6.35
C LEU A 42 2.16 -18.38 -4.95
N SER A 43 2.99 -19.36 -4.61
CA SER A 43 3.15 -19.78 -3.22
C SER A 43 3.78 -18.67 -2.36
N GLU A 44 3.73 -18.79 -1.04
CA GLU A 44 4.31 -17.79 -0.14
C GLU A 44 5.81 -17.59 -0.36
N LYS A 45 6.55 -18.67 -0.60
CA LYS A 45 7.99 -18.59 -0.88
C LYS A 45 8.26 -17.91 -2.22
N GLU A 46 7.56 -18.32 -3.28
CA GLU A 46 7.73 -17.73 -4.61
C GLU A 46 7.35 -16.25 -4.64
N ALA A 47 6.30 -15.87 -3.93
CA ALA A 47 5.91 -14.47 -3.78
C ALA A 47 7.02 -13.66 -3.09
N HIS A 48 7.59 -14.17 -1.99
CA HIS A 48 8.67 -13.50 -1.30
C HIS A 48 9.93 -13.36 -2.17
N ASP A 49 10.31 -14.41 -2.91
CA ASP A 49 11.43 -14.36 -3.84
C ASP A 49 11.18 -13.34 -4.97
N ALA A 50 9.96 -13.31 -5.52
CA ALA A 50 9.56 -12.35 -6.54
C ALA A 50 9.63 -10.88 -6.05
N LEU A 51 9.19 -10.63 -4.80
CA LEU A 51 9.29 -9.31 -4.17
C LEU A 51 10.76 -8.86 -4.04
N ASN A 52 11.63 -9.74 -3.54
CA ASN A 52 13.07 -9.45 -3.42
C ASN A 52 13.73 -9.13 -4.76
N ILE A 53 13.38 -9.88 -5.80
CA ILE A 53 13.86 -9.61 -7.16
C ILE A 53 13.37 -8.25 -7.63
N ALA A 54 12.09 -7.92 -7.44
CA ALA A 54 11.52 -6.66 -7.88
C ALA A 54 12.19 -5.44 -7.20
N VAL A 55 12.32 -5.44 -5.87
CA VAL A 55 12.97 -4.33 -5.14
C VAL A 55 14.47 -4.20 -5.46
N SER A 56 15.09 -5.24 -6.05
CA SER A 56 16.50 -5.22 -6.44
C SER A 56 16.77 -4.56 -7.79
N ARG A 57 15.75 -4.31 -8.61
CA ARG A 57 15.93 -3.79 -9.98
C ARG A 57 16.35 -2.33 -10.01
N ASP A 58 15.49 -1.47 -9.48
CA ASP A 58 15.70 -0.03 -9.38
C ASP A 58 14.77 0.58 -8.32
N LYS A 59 14.97 1.87 -8.06
CA LYS A 59 14.22 2.61 -7.05
C LYS A 59 12.72 2.71 -7.35
N ALA A 60 12.32 2.73 -8.63
CA ALA A 60 10.91 2.84 -9.01
C ALA A 60 10.15 1.53 -8.72
N HIS A 61 10.80 0.38 -8.92
CA HIS A 61 10.25 -0.91 -8.54
C HIS A 61 10.19 -1.08 -7.02
N GLU A 62 11.23 -0.64 -6.30
CA GLU A 62 11.23 -0.63 -4.83
C GLU A 62 10.05 0.20 -4.30
N GLU A 63 9.86 1.42 -4.81
CA GLU A 63 8.73 2.29 -4.43
C GLU A 63 7.39 1.63 -4.74
N SER A 64 7.22 1.06 -5.94
CA SER A 64 5.97 0.42 -6.36
C SER A 64 5.61 -0.78 -5.47
N VAL A 65 6.59 -1.63 -5.13
CA VAL A 65 6.38 -2.79 -4.25
C VAL A 65 6.06 -2.32 -2.83
N THR A 66 6.79 -1.34 -2.31
CA THR A 66 6.59 -0.76 -0.96
C THR A 66 5.19 -0.18 -0.82
N LEU A 67 4.76 0.65 -1.77
CA LEU A 67 3.42 1.25 -1.79
C LEU A 67 2.33 0.20 -2.01
N GLY A 68 2.59 -0.83 -2.82
CA GLY A 68 1.67 -1.95 -2.99
C GLY A 68 1.44 -2.72 -1.69
N LEU A 69 2.51 -3.06 -0.96
CA LEU A 69 2.41 -3.76 0.32
C LEU A 69 1.70 -2.90 1.35
N LEU A 70 1.99 -1.60 1.39
CA LEU A 70 1.29 -0.64 2.23
C LEU A 70 -0.21 -0.57 1.90
N CYS A 71 -0.57 -0.55 0.61
CA CYS A 71 -1.97 -0.54 0.18
C CYS A 71 -2.72 -1.82 0.62
N VAL A 72 -2.10 -3.00 0.52
CA VAL A 72 -2.67 -4.26 1.03
C VAL A 72 -2.85 -4.19 2.54
N ILE A 73 -1.84 -3.74 3.30
CA ILE A 73 -1.94 -3.61 4.76
C ILE A 73 -3.12 -2.70 5.14
N LEU A 74 -3.30 -1.58 4.44
CA LEU A 74 -4.33 -0.59 4.74
C LEU A 74 -5.73 -1.02 4.31
N SER A 75 -5.88 -1.85 3.28
CA SER A 75 -7.19 -2.22 2.73
C SER A 75 -7.67 -3.64 3.08
N GLU A 76 -6.76 -4.55 3.43
CA GLU A 76 -7.05 -5.98 3.59
C GLU A 76 -6.51 -6.51 4.94
N PRO A 77 -7.26 -6.33 6.05
CA PRO A 77 -6.82 -6.73 7.39
C PRO A 77 -6.38 -8.20 7.49
N GLN A 78 -7.02 -9.10 6.72
CA GLN A 78 -6.68 -10.52 6.68
C GLN A 78 -5.29 -10.81 6.10
N HIS A 79 -4.73 -9.91 5.29
CA HIS A 79 -3.41 -10.05 4.68
C HIS A 79 -2.36 -9.14 5.34
N ALA A 80 -2.76 -8.24 6.23
CA ALA A 80 -1.92 -7.20 6.82
C ALA A 80 -0.68 -7.74 7.53
N THR A 81 -0.79 -8.78 8.36
CA THR A 81 0.36 -9.35 9.08
C THR A 81 1.42 -9.93 8.13
N LYS A 82 1.00 -10.65 7.09
CA LYS A 82 1.90 -11.20 6.08
C LYS A 82 2.57 -10.07 5.29
N SER A 83 1.78 -9.12 4.79
CA SER A 83 2.29 -7.99 4.02
C SER A 83 3.20 -7.09 4.85
N PHE A 84 2.95 -6.91 6.15
CA PHE A 84 3.85 -6.19 7.06
C PHE A 84 5.20 -6.90 7.20
N ARG A 85 5.19 -8.23 7.41
CA ARG A 85 6.43 -9.02 7.45
C ARG A 85 7.21 -8.86 6.14
N ASP A 86 6.55 -9.04 5.00
CA ASP A 86 7.19 -8.91 3.69
C ASP A 86 7.74 -7.48 3.51
N LEU A 87 6.97 -6.44 3.87
CA LEU A 87 7.39 -5.03 3.85
C LEU A 87 8.67 -4.80 4.65
N THR A 88 8.73 -5.27 5.90
CA THR A 88 9.93 -5.10 6.75
C THR A 88 11.15 -5.85 6.24
N LEU A 89 10.97 -6.90 5.43
CA LEU A 89 12.07 -7.70 4.88
C LEU A 89 12.61 -7.17 3.55
N VAL A 90 11.77 -6.54 2.72
CA VAL A 90 12.15 -6.16 1.35
C VAL A 90 12.48 -4.68 1.17
N THR A 91 12.02 -3.81 2.06
CA THR A 91 12.26 -2.36 1.95
C THR A 91 13.72 -2.04 2.28
N ARG A 92 14.40 -1.20 1.48
CA ARG A 92 15.86 -0.95 1.62
C ARG A 92 16.21 0.42 2.19
N ASP A 93 15.23 1.30 2.30
CA ASP A 93 15.38 2.68 2.80
C ASP A 93 15.16 2.83 4.31
N GLY A 94 15.11 1.72 5.06
CA GLY A 94 14.81 1.75 6.49
C GLY A 94 13.39 2.22 6.78
N LEU A 95 12.43 1.88 5.92
CA LEU A 95 11.00 2.25 6.02
C LEU A 95 10.73 3.75 5.88
N GLN A 96 11.69 4.53 5.33
CA GLN A 96 11.55 5.97 5.17
C GLN A 96 10.32 6.33 4.30
N LEU A 97 10.15 5.68 3.16
CA LEU A 97 8.99 5.86 2.27
C LEU A 97 7.68 5.51 2.98
N VAL A 98 7.68 4.42 3.77
CA VAL A 98 6.50 3.99 4.54
C VAL A 98 6.11 5.07 5.54
N MET A 99 7.06 5.58 6.33
CA MET A 99 6.82 6.62 7.33
C MET A 99 6.36 7.93 6.71
N MET A 100 6.93 8.32 5.57
CA MET A 100 6.49 9.50 4.82
C MET A 100 5.04 9.35 4.34
N CYS A 101 4.70 8.20 3.75
CA CYS A 101 3.36 7.92 3.27
C CYS A 101 2.34 7.88 4.43
N LEU A 102 2.66 7.21 5.53
CA LEU A 102 1.80 7.18 6.73
C LEU A 102 1.55 8.57 7.30
N SER A 103 2.59 9.41 7.35
CA SER A 103 2.47 10.79 7.80
C SER A 103 1.54 11.59 6.89
N GLN A 104 1.71 11.47 5.58
CA GLN A 104 0.85 12.15 4.61
C GLN A 104 -0.61 11.70 4.72
N LEU A 105 -0.84 10.38 4.84
CA LEU A 105 -2.19 9.83 5.02
C LEU A 105 -2.85 10.34 6.31
N ALA A 106 -2.11 10.33 7.42
CA ALA A 106 -2.61 10.74 8.73
C ALA A 106 -2.90 12.25 8.80
N VAL A 107 -2.07 13.09 8.17
CA VAL A 107 -2.22 14.56 8.25
C VAL A 107 -3.17 15.09 7.20
N GLU A 108 -3.04 14.63 5.96
CA GLU A 108 -3.75 15.24 4.82
C GLU A 108 -5.02 14.49 4.43
N LYS A 109 -5.05 13.17 4.60
CA LYS A 109 -6.09 12.32 3.99
C LYS A 109 -7.02 11.66 5.00
N TRP A 110 -6.73 11.75 6.30
CA TRP A 110 -7.43 11.01 7.36
C TRP A 110 -8.96 11.07 7.27
N LEU A 111 -9.53 12.27 7.06
CA LEU A 111 -10.98 12.47 7.01
C LEU A 111 -11.64 11.80 5.78
N ARG A 112 -10.88 11.59 4.71
CA ARG A 112 -11.36 10.93 3.48
C ARG A 112 -11.08 9.44 3.47
N MET A 113 -10.32 8.91 4.42
CA MET A 113 -10.00 7.49 4.47
C MET A 113 -11.22 6.65 4.92
N ALA A 114 -11.37 5.49 4.29
CA ALA A 114 -12.32 4.47 4.72
C ALA A 114 -12.03 4.01 6.15
N ASP A 115 -13.05 3.56 6.89
CA ASP A 115 -12.91 3.13 8.29
C ASP A 115 -11.89 1.99 8.45
N VAL A 116 -11.87 1.05 7.51
CA VAL A 116 -10.87 -0.04 7.48
C VAL A 116 -9.45 0.50 7.35
N ALA A 117 -9.24 1.47 6.45
CA ALA A 117 -7.93 2.07 6.21
C ALA A 117 -7.43 2.88 7.41
N ARG A 118 -8.32 3.62 8.09
CA ARG A 118 -7.98 4.30 9.35
C ARG A 118 -7.59 3.31 10.45
N SER A 119 -8.34 2.23 10.59
CA SER A 119 -8.08 1.19 11.59
C SER A 119 -6.74 0.49 11.32
N GLN A 120 -6.47 0.15 10.06
CA GLN A 120 -5.23 -0.48 9.65
C GLN A 120 -4.01 0.45 9.71
N LEU A 121 -4.18 1.76 9.48
CA LEU A 121 -3.11 2.75 9.70
C LEU A 121 -2.68 2.74 11.17
N LEU A 122 -3.63 2.78 12.10
CA LEU A 122 -3.34 2.71 13.54
C LEU A 122 -2.73 1.37 13.94
N TRP A 123 -3.20 0.27 13.36
CA TRP A 123 -2.60 -1.05 13.56
C TRP A 123 -1.14 -1.08 13.12
N LEU A 124 -0.84 -0.60 11.91
CA LEU A 124 0.50 -0.58 11.35
C LEU A 124 1.46 0.29 12.20
N LEU A 125 1.02 1.47 12.64
CA LEU A 125 1.81 2.31 13.55
C LEU A 125 2.15 1.58 14.85
N ARG A 126 1.20 0.82 15.44
CA ARG A 126 1.47 0.03 16.64
C ARG A 126 2.48 -1.08 16.38
N GLU A 127 2.39 -1.74 15.23
CA GLU A 127 3.31 -2.81 14.83
C GLU A 127 4.73 -2.28 14.64
N LEU A 128 4.90 -1.15 13.95
CA LEU A 128 6.20 -0.49 13.77
C LEU A 128 6.86 -0.18 15.12
N ILE A 129 6.10 0.43 16.04
CA ILE A 129 6.57 0.72 17.41
C ILE A 129 6.96 -0.58 18.14
N ARG A 130 6.12 -1.62 18.04
CA ARG A 130 6.34 -2.91 18.70
C ARG A 130 7.61 -3.61 18.22
N THR A 131 7.92 -3.51 16.92
CA THR A 131 9.10 -4.15 16.32
C THR A 131 10.37 -3.30 16.39
N GLY A 132 10.28 -2.04 16.85
CA GLY A 132 11.41 -1.10 16.85
C GLY A 132 11.88 -0.74 15.44
N ALA A 133 10.94 -0.78 14.49
CA ALA A 133 11.16 -0.49 13.08
C ALA A 133 10.95 1.00 12.78
#